data_AF-A0A9P7BI66-F1
#
_entry.id   AF-A0A9P7BI66-F1
#
_cell.length_a   1.000
_cell.length_b   1.000
_cell.length_c   1.000
_cell.angle_alpha   90.00
_cell.angle_beta   90.00
_cell.angle_gamma   90.00
#
_symmetry.space_group_name_H-M   'P 1'
#
loop_
_entity.id
_entity.type
_entity.pdbx_description
1 polymer ?
#
loop_
_entity_poly.entity_id
_entity_poly.type
_entity_poly.pdbx_seq_one_letter_code
_entity_poly.pdbx_strand_id
1 'polypeptide(L)'
;MLFKNVLNSIALACMATSSVASPIAHLHHAHKREVVHVTETVLVTVGGGNTDFANAPAATQTTISETQSTGTQTAYEYQVTVADSASSTANFETQAAAIGTSTSSAAASTETSSSSAFSAGSKGITYSPYNDDGTCKDLSSVKSDLAKLADYELIRLYGVDCNQVANVFQSKADGQKLFLGIFDVADLASGIQTISSAVSSYGSWDDVHTVSIGNELVNDGEASVAQIGEYVSSAKSLLSSAGYSGSVVSVDTHVAIINNPGLCEFSDYIAFNAHAYWDGSIVGENAGAWLLLQMQRVWSVCNKNVMCVESGWPHSGDTNGVAVASSSEQAAAISSIQSTCGDDTIVFTAFDDLWKSPGSLGVEQYWGIY
;
A
#
# COMPACT_ATOMS: atom_id res chain seq x y z
N MET A 1 40.62 -35.90 -63.87
CA MET A 1 40.17 -37.03 -63.03
C MET A 1 40.11 -36.51 -61.59
N LEU A 2 38.95 -36.11 -61.06
CA LEU A 2 37.83 -36.91 -60.51
C LEU A 2 37.84 -36.88 -58.96
N PHE A 3 36.93 -36.06 -58.41
CA PHE A 3 36.12 -36.20 -57.18
C PHE A 3 36.68 -36.87 -55.91
N LYS A 4 36.51 -36.19 -54.74
CA LYS A 4 35.45 -36.53 -53.75
C LYS A 4 35.35 -35.54 -52.57
N ASN A 5 34.10 -35.33 -52.15
CA ASN A 5 33.56 -34.53 -51.05
C ASN A 5 33.98 -35.01 -49.65
N VAL A 6 34.05 -34.10 -48.67
CA VAL A 6 33.48 -34.29 -47.32
C VAL A 6 32.99 -32.94 -46.77
N LEU A 7 31.67 -32.83 -46.53
CA LEU A 7 31.05 -31.81 -45.67
C LEU A 7 31.43 -32.10 -44.21
N ASN A 8 31.64 -31.05 -43.40
CA ASN A 8 31.28 -31.14 -41.99
C ASN A 8 30.76 -29.79 -41.48
N SER A 9 29.48 -29.83 -41.10
CA SER A 9 28.69 -28.77 -40.51
C SER A 9 29.21 -28.41 -39.12
N ILE A 10 29.50 -27.14 -38.87
CA ILE A 10 29.68 -26.63 -37.51
C ILE A 10 28.30 -26.17 -37.04
N ALA A 11 27.68 -26.99 -36.19
CA ALA A 11 26.48 -26.63 -35.45
C ALA A 11 26.88 -25.57 -34.40
N LEU A 12 26.33 -24.37 -34.56
CA LEU A 12 26.38 -23.31 -33.55
C LEU A 12 25.35 -23.68 -32.48
N ALA A 13 25.82 -24.26 -31.37
CA ALA A 13 25.00 -24.53 -30.21
C ALA A 13 24.69 -23.21 -29.48
N CYS A 14 23.52 -22.62 -29.75
CA CYS A 14 22.91 -21.64 -28.87
C CYS A 14 22.52 -22.35 -27.57
N MET A 15 23.34 -22.22 -26.52
CA MET A 15 22.90 -22.49 -25.16
C MET A 15 22.14 -21.26 -24.68
N ALA A 16 20.82 -21.24 -24.90
CA ALA A 16 19.92 -20.41 -24.13
C ALA A 16 19.91 -20.98 -22.71
N THR A 17 20.66 -20.36 -21.81
CA THR A 17 20.46 -20.55 -20.38
C THR A 17 19.15 -19.84 -20.04
N SER A 18 18.05 -20.59 -20.03
CA SER A 18 16.84 -20.19 -19.34
C SER A 18 17.16 -20.12 -17.85
N SER A 19 17.56 -18.95 -17.35
CA SER A 19 17.45 -18.68 -15.93
C SER A 19 15.96 -18.70 -15.61
N VAL A 20 15.51 -19.78 -14.99
CA VAL A 20 14.21 -19.84 -14.36
C VAL A 20 14.32 -18.86 -13.19
N ALA A 21 13.90 -17.61 -13.41
CA ALA A 21 13.79 -16.64 -12.32
C ALA A 21 12.74 -17.21 -11.38
N SER A 22 13.16 -17.65 -10.18
CA SER A 22 12.21 -17.97 -9.12
C SER A 22 11.52 -16.68 -8.70
N PRO A 23 10.21 -16.71 -8.42
CA PRO A 23 9.52 -15.53 -7.91
C PRO A 23 10.22 -15.10 -6.62
N ILE A 24 10.47 -13.81 -6.48
CA ILE A 24 11.11 -13.27 -5.29
C ILE A 24 10.04 -13.26 -4.19
N ALA A 25 10.23 -14.07 -3.15
CA ALA A 25 9.27 -14.20 -2.07
C ALA A 25 9.39 -13.01 -1.11
N HIS A 26 8.31 -12.24 -0.97
CA HIS A 26 8.11 -11.34 0.15
C HIS A 26 7.66 -12.15 1.37
N LEU A 27 8.39 -12.04 2.48
CA LEU A 27 8.07 -12.70 3.74
C LEU A 27 7.89 -11.62 4.81
N HIS A 28 6.71 -11.52 5.43
CA HIS A 28 6.56 -10.59 6.53
C HIS A 28 7.35 -11.09 7.75
N HIS A 29 8.45 -10.42 8.07
CA HIS A 29 9.21 -10.73 9.26
C HIS A 29 8.48 -10.24 10.52
N ALA A 30 8.28 -11.14 11.49
CA ALA A 30 7.86 -10.76 12.83
C ALA A 30 8.91 -9.80 13.42
N HIS A 31 8.54 -8.54 13.65
CA HIS A 31 9.44 -7.54 14.22
C HIS A 31 10.01 -8.05 15.55
N LYS A 32 11.35 -8.10 15.68
CA LYS A 32 12.02 -8.33 16.97
C LYS A 32 11.71 -7.14 17.88
N ARG A 33 10.77 -7.33 18.81
CA ARG A 33 10.42 -6.33 19.82
C ARG A 33 11.48 -6.33 20.93
N GLU A 34 12.42 -5.40 20.90
CA GLU A 34 12.91 -4.80 22.14
C GLU A 34 12.05 -3.56 22.40
N VAL A 35 11.10 -3.69 23.32
CA VAL A 35 10.20 -2.60 23.69
C VAL A 35 10.99 -1.58 24.51
N VAL A 36 11.48 -0.52 23.86
CA VAL A 36 11.81 0.72 24.57
C VAL A 36 10.55 1.56 24.60
N HIS A 37 9.91 1.65 25.76
CA HIS A 37 8.82 2.60 25.98
C HIS A 37 9.40 4.02 25.99
N VAL A 38 9.29 4.74 24.88
CA VAL A 38 9.47 6.19 24.86
C VAL A 38 8.08 6.82 24.92
N THR A 39 7.71 7.31 26.11
CA THR A 39 6.54 8.17 26.26
C THR A 39 6.94 9.60 25.89
N GLU A 40 6.85 9.97 24.61
CA GLU A 40 6.86 11.39 24.23
C GLU A 40 5.45 11.96 24.43
N THR A 41 5.29 12.75 25.48
CA THR A 41 4.09 13.59 25.65
C THR A 41 4.28 14.85 24.83
N VAL A 42 3.78 14.89 23.60
CA VAL A 42 3.72 16.13 22.81
C VAL A 42 2.48 16.91 23.24
N LEU A 43 2.69 17.97 24.03
CA LEU A 43 1.64 18.96 24.33
C LEU A 43 1.41 19.83 23.08
N VAL A 44 0.40 19.49 22.28
CA VAL A 44 -0.06 20.36 21.18
C VAL A 44 -0.91 21.48 21.76
N THR A 45 -0.36 22.69 21.82
CA THR A 45 -1.15 23.90 22.10
C THR A 45 -1.79 24.36 20.79
N VAL A 46 -3.10 24.14 20.64
CA VAL A 46 -3.86 24.66 19.50
C VAL A 46 -4.09 26.16 19.70
N GLY A 47 -3.24 26.98 19.08
CA GLY A 47 -3.41 28.43 19.01
C GLY A 47 -4.44 28.82 17.95
N GLY A 48 -5.72 28.83 18.32
CA GLY A 48 -6.78 29.51 17.57
C GLY A 48 -6.84 30.98 17.97
N GLY A 49 -6.89 31.88 16.99
CA GLY A 49 -6.85 33.33 17.22
C GLY A 49 -7.96 33.87 18.13
N ASN A 50 -7.53 34.79 19.00
CA ASN A 50 -8.30 35.87 19.62
C ASN A 50 -9.40 35.50 20.64
N THR A 51 -9.00 35.05 21.84
CA THR A 51 -9.73 35.30 23.09
C THR A 51 -8.77 35.39 24.29
N ASP A 52 -9.11 36.29 25.22
CA ASP A 52 -8.34 36.74 26.38
C ASP A 52 -8.26 35.65 27.48
N PHE A 53 -7.05 35.31 27.95
CA PHE A 53 -6.82 34.26 28.97
C PHE A 53 -6.26 34.86 30.27
N ALA A 54 -7.11 35.55 31.02
CA ALA A 54 -6.89 35.80 32.44
C ALA A 54 -7.77 34.84 33.25
N ASN A 55 -7.19 33.69 33.62
CA ASN A 55 -7.69 32.62 34.51
C ASN A 55 -7.94 31.26 33.83
N ALA A 56 -6.89 30.46 33.69
CA ALA A 56 -7.00 29.00 33.64
C ALA A 56 -6.25 28.41 34.86
N PRO A 57 -6.82 27.45 35.62
CA PRO A 57 -6.19 26.90 36.81
C PRO A 57 -4.99 26.01 36.47
N ALA A 58 -3.94 26.06 37.29
CA ALA A 58 -2.76 25.21 37.15
C ALA A 58 -3.08 23.73 37.41
N ALA A 59 -2.65 22.85 36.50
CA ALA A 59 -2.77 21.40 36.67
C ALA A 59 -1.81 20.88 37.76
N THR A 60 -2.33 20.02 38.63
CA THR A 60 -1.60 19.38 39.73
C THR A 60 -0.81 18.17 39.23
N GLN A 61 0.50 18.14 39.45
CA GLN A 61 1.34 16.95 39.21
C GLN A 61 1.04 15.87 40.26
N THR A 62 0.80 14.63 39.81
CA THR A 62 0.85 13.45 40.67
C THR A 62 2.00 12.56 40.21
N THR A 63 3.02 12.42 41.04
CA THR A 63 4.12 11.47 40.88
C THR A 63 3.69 10.11 41.40
N ILE A 64 3.92 9.04 40.64
CA ILE A 64 3.73 7.66 41.11
C ILE A 64 5.09 6.96 41.12
N SER A 65 5.50 6.46 42.29
CA SER A 65 6.70 5.66 42.47
C SER A 65 6.48 4.22 42.04
N GLU A 66 7.51 3.65 41.42
CA GLU A 66 7.61 2.28 40.94
C GLU A 66 7.53 1.28 42.11
N THR A 67 6.72 0.23 41.98
CA THR A 67 6.84 -0.98 42.79
C THR A 67 6.67 -2.19 41.91
N GLN A 68 7.72 -3.02 41.84
CA GLN A 68 7.69 -4.33 41.19
C GLN A 68 6.58 -5.20 41.80
N SER A 69 5.69 -5.70 40.97
CA SER A 69 4.92 -6.90 41.28
C SER A 69 4.64 -7.71 40.02
N THR A 70 5.01 -8.98 40.11
CA THR A 70 4.75 -10.09 39.20
C THR A 70 3.27 -10.23 38.82
N GLY A 71 3.03 -10.31 37.51
CA GLY A 71 1.99 -11.10 36.85
C GLY A 71 0.54 -10.96 37.32
N THR A 72 -0.26 -10.18 36.59
CA THR A 72 -1.62 -10.55 36.14
C THR A 72 -1.98 -9.64 34.96
N GLN A 73 -2.36 -10.22 33.81
CA GLN A 73 -2.84 -9.47 32.65
C GLN A 73 -4.14 -8.76 33.01
N THR A 74 -4.14 -7.44 32.92
CA THR A 74 -5.36 -6.63 33.02
C THR A 74 -5.67 -6.16 31.60
N ALA A 75 -6.77 -6.65 31.02
CA ALA A 75 -7.29 -6.15 29.77
C ALA A 75 -7.73 -4.68 29.98
N TYR A 76 -7.24 -3.77 29.15
CA TYR A 76 -7.73 -2.40 29.12
C TYR A 76 -8.89 -2.32 28.12
N GLU A 77 -10.08 -2.07 28.63
CA GLU A 77 -11.28 -1.79 27.85
C GLU A 77 -11.19 -0.35 27.31
N TYR A 78 -11.13 -0.19 25.98
CA TYR A 78 -11.21 1.12 25.34
C TYR A 78 -12.66 1.57 25.28
N GLN A 79 -13.06 2.46 26.18
CA GLN A 79 -14.36 3.14 26.15
C GLN A 79 -14.22 4.46 25.39
N VAL A 80 -14.74 4.51 24.16
CA VAL A 80 -14.92 5.76 23.41
C VAL A 80 -16.26 6.35 23.81
N THR A 81 -16.25 7.35 24.70
CA THR A 81 -17.43 8.18 24.95
C THR A 81 -17.55 9.23 23.85
N VAL A 82 -18.48 9.02 22.93
CA VAL A 82 -18.92 10.06 21.99
C VAL A 82 -19.78 11.05 22.75
N ALA A 83 -19.35 12.31 22.85
CA ALA A 83 -20.15 13.37 23.43
C ALA A 83 -21.31 13.73 22.48
N ASP A 84 -22.52 13.68 23.03
CA ASP A 84 -23.79 13.95 22.35
C ASP A 84 -23.81 15.38 21.80
N SER A 85 -24.09 15.53 20.51
CA SER A 85 -24.17 16.84 19.85
C SER A 85 -25.53 17.46 20.16
N ALA A 86 -25.50 18.49 21.01
CA ALA A 86 -26.65 19.31 21.32
C ALA A 86 -27.28 19.89 20.04
N SER A 87 -28.55 19.55 19.84
CA SER A 87 -29.45 20.12 18.84
C SER A 87 -29.53 21.64 19.00
N SER A 88 -29.21 22.37 17.93
CA SER A 88 -29.65 23.76 17.77
C SER A 88 -30.40 23.90 16.46
N THR A 89 -31.69 24.19 16.59
CA THR A 89 -32.63 24.46 15.52
C THR A 89 -32.42 25.88 15.02
N ALA A 90 -32.04 26.03 13.75
CA ALA A 90 -32.11 27.29 13.05
C ALA A 90 -33.15 27.18 11.92
N ASN A 91 -34.33 27.77 12.18
CA ASN A 91 -35.33 28.09 11.18
C ASN A 91 -34.74 29.08 10.17
N PHE A 92 -34.89 28.80 8.87
CA PHE A 92 -34.96 29.87 7.87
C PHE A 92 -36.13 29.63 6.92
N GLU A 93 -36.90 30.70 6.78
CA GLU A 93 -38.17 30.81 6.09
C GLU A 93 -38.04 30.65 4.57
N THR A 94 -39.04 29.97 4.03
CA THR A 94 -39.38 29.92 2.62
C THR A 94 -39.83 31.30 2.13
N GLN A 95 -39.20 31.82 1.08
CA GLN A 95 -39.83 32.86 0.27
C GLN A 95 -39.65 32.55 -1.21
N ALA A 96 -40.78 32.18 -1.83
CA ALA A 96 -40.93 32.03 -3.26
C ALA A 96 -41.26 33.40 -3.89
N ALA A 97 -40.61 33.71 -5.00
CA ALA A 97 -41.11 34.69 -5.97
C ALA A 97 -40.67 34.29 -7.38
N ALA A 98 -41.59 34.45 -8.32
CA ALA A 98 -41.55 33.88 -9.65
C ALA A 98 -41.36 34.95 -10.76
N ILE A 99 -40.94 34.43 -11.92
CA ILE A 99 -41.08 34.94 -13.31
C ILE A 99 -40.03 35.94 -13.83
N GLY A 100 -39.40 35.55 -14.95
CA GLY A 100 -38.71 36.44 -15.88
C GLY A 100 -37.94 35.71 -16.98
N THR A 101 -38.60 35.46 -18.12
CA THR A 101 -38.01 34.87 -19.33
C THR A 101 -37.12 35.89 -20.05
N SER A 102 -35.86 35.55 -20.34
CA SER A 102 -35.14 36.08 -21.52
C SER A 102 -33.92 35.24 -21.86
N THR A 103 -33.93 34.74 -23.09
CA THR A 103 -32.89 34.08 -23.87
C THR A 103 -31.59 34.87 -23.92
N SER A 104 -30.45 34.22 -23.68
CA SER A 104 -29.25 34.39 -24.52
C SER A 104 -28.24 33.27 -24.28
N SER A 105 -27.69 32.81 -25.39
CA SER A 105 -26.75 31.71 -25.57
C SER A 105 -25.42 31.93 -24.84
N ALA A 106 -24.94 30.90 -24.13
CA ALA A 106 -23.52 30.66 -23.92
C ALA A 106 -23.31 29.16 -23.69
N ALA A 107 -22.62 28.52 -24.62
CA ALA A 107 -22.14 27.17 -24.47
C ALA A 107 -21.14 27.12 -23.31
N ALA A 108 -21.54 26.50 -22.21
CA ALA A 108 -20.65 25.96 -21.21
C ALA A 108 -20.97 24.47 -21.16
N SER A 109 -20.20 23.70 -21.91
CA SER A 109 -20.08 22.27 -21.68
C SER A 109 -19.47 22.10 -20.30
N THR A 110 -20.33 21.99 -19.28
CA THR A 110 -19.99 21.28 -18.06
C THR A 110 -19.70 19.84 -18.47
N GLU A 111 -18.44 19.55 -18.75
CA GLU A 111 -17.91 18.20 -18.63
C GLU A 111 -18.09 17.82 -17.16
N THR A 112 -19.24 17.21 -16.88
CA THR A 112 -19.34 16.32 -15.74
C THR A 112 -18.46 15.14 -16.13
N SER A 113 -17.19 15.20 -15.74
CA SER A 113 -16.31 14.05 -15.75
C SER A 113 -17.04 12.98 -14.96
N SER A 114 -17.60 12.00 -15.65
CA SER A 114 -18.12 10.80 -15.02
C SER A 114 -16.91 10.08 -14.44
N SER A 115 -16.55 10.40 -13.19
CA SER A 115 -15.77 9.51 -12.37
C SER A 115 -16.57 8.21 -12.34
N SER A 116 -16.12 7.21 -13.08
CA SER A 116 -16.49 5.83 -12.80
C SER A 116 -16.08 5.60 -11.35
N ALA A 117 -17.02 5.74 -10.42
CA ALA A 117 -16.75 5.61 -9.00
C ALA A 117 -16.45 4.13 -8.76
N PHE A 118 -15.17 3.80 -8.63
CA PHE A 118 -14.70 2.52 -8.14
C PHE A 118 -15.38 2.23 -6.79
N SER A 119 -15.98 1.04 -6.65
CA SER A 119 -16.89 0.71 -5.54
C SER A 119 -16.35 -0.38 -4.61
N ALA A 120 -15.06 -0.75 -4.72
CA ALA A 120 -14.47 -1.82 -3.92
C ALA A 120 -14.30 -1.48 -2.42
N GLY A 121 -14.54 -0.23 -2.00
CA GLY A 121 -14.38 0.20 -0.61
C GLY A 121 -12.94 0.46 -0.17
N SER A 122 -11.96 0.24 -1.04
CA SER A 122 -10.59 0.70 -0.87
C SER A 122 -10.02 1.24 -2.18
N LYS A 123 -8.95 2.04 -2.06
CA LYS A 123 -8.29 2.70 -3.19
C LYS A 123 -7.72 1.71 -4.19
N GLY A 124 -7.15 0.61 -3.69
CA GLY A 124 -6.58 -0.41 -4.55
C GLY A 124 -6.51 -1.77 -3.91
N ILE A 125 -5.95 -2.71 -4.68
CA ILE A 125 -5.61 -4.06 -4.25
C ILE A 125 -4.24 -4.47 -4.80
N THR A 126 -3.49 -5.25 -4.02
CA THR A 126 -2.25 -5.87 -4.50
C THR A 126 -2.52 -7.12 -5.32
N TYR A 127 -1.73 -7.34 -6.37
CA TYR A 127 -1.87 -8.50 -7.25
C TYR A 127 -0.50 -9.10 -7.60
N SER A 128 -0.37 -10.40 -7.39
CA SER A 128 0.82 -11.20 -7.70
C SER A 128 0.48 -12.23 -8.77
N PRO A 129 0.85 -12.03 -10.05
CA PRO A 129 0.47 -12.91 -11.15
C PRO A 129 1.36 -14.16 -11.26
N TYR A 130 1.47 -14.90 -10.15
CA TYR A 130 2.10 -16.21 -10.10
C TYR A 130 1.03 -17.28 -9.92
N ASN A 131 1.29 -18.47 -10.44
CA ASN A 131 0.53 -19.68 -10.11
C ASN A 131 0.94 -20.16 -8.71
N ASP A 132 0.16 -21.09 -8.15
CA ASP A 132 0.42 -21.66 -6.82
C ASP A 132 1.79 -22.33 -6.69
N ASP A 133 2.38 -22.78 -7.81
CA ASP A 133 3.72 -23.36 -7.88
C ASP A 133 4.84 -22.33 -8.10
N GLY A 134 4.50 -21.04 -8.15
CA GLY A 134 5.41 -19.93 -8.36
C GLY A 134 5.77 -19.67 -9.83
N THR A 135 5.22 -20.44 -10.77
CA THR A 135 5.41 -20.16 -12.20
C THR A 135 4.60 -18.94 -12.64
N CYS A 136 5.04 -18.29 -13.71
CA CYS A 136 4.36 -17.11 -14.25
C CYS A 136 2.95 -17.44 -14.74
N LYS A 137 1.95 -16.63 -14.35
CA LYS A 137 0.63 -16.67 -14.99
C LYS A 137 0.72 -16.17 -16.43
N ASP A 138 -0.02 -16.83 -17.33
CA ASP A 138 -0.18 -16.37 -18.70
C ASP A 138 -1.18 -15.20 -18.78
N LEU A 139 -1.20 -14.52 -19.94
CA LEU A 139 -2.10 -13.38 -20.19
C LEU A 139 -3.57 -13.74 -19.96
N SER A 140 -4.00 -14.96 -20.32
CA SER A 140 -5.40 -15.36 -20.19
C SER A 140 -5.82 -15.48 -18.72
N SER A 141 -4.92 -16.00 -17.88
CA SER A 141 -5.09 -16.12 -16.44
C SER A 141 -5.10 -14.74 -15.78
N VAL A 142 -4.17 -13.87 -16.14
CA VAL A 142 -4.14 -12.47 -15.66
C VAL A 142 -5.42 -11.72 -16.03
N LYS A 143 -5.94 -11.92 -17.26
CA LYS A 143 -7.20 -11.31 -17.68
C LYS A 143 -8.39 -11.81 -16.88
N SER A 144 -8.43 -13.11 -16.58
CA SER A 144 -9.48 -13.69 -15.74
C SER A 144 -9.42 -13.17 -14.30
N ASP A 145 -8.21 -12.96 -13.77
CA ASP A 145 -8.00 -12.41 -12.44
C ASP A 145 -8.43 -10.94 -12.37
N LEU A 146 -7.95 -10.07 -13.28
CA LEU A 146 -8.28 -8.65 -13.26
C LEU A 146 -9.76 -8.36 -13.52
N ALA A 147 -10.48 -9.24 -14.20
CA ALA A 147 -11.93 -9.12 -14.34
C ALA A 147 -12.66 -9.14 -12.98
N LYS A 148 -12.09 -9.79 -11.96
CA LYS A 148 -12.63 -9.79 -10.58
C LYS A 148 -12.25 -8.54 -9.79
N LEU A 149 -11.25 -7.80 -10.26
CA LEU A 149 -10.65 -6.65 -9.57
C LEU A 149 -11.07 -5.31 -10.19
N ALA A 150 -12.03 -5.30 -11.12
CA ALA A 150 -12.43 -4.12 -11.89
C ALA A 150 -12.99 -2.96 -11.02
N ASP A 151 -13.48 -3.27 -9.82
CA ASP A 151 -14.06 -2.29 -8.90
C ASP A 151 -13.02 -1.50 -8.09
N TYR A 152 -11.72 -1.85 -8.16
CA TYR A 152 -10.63 -1.10 -7.54
C TYR A 152 -10.07 -0.02 -8.47
N GLU A 153 -9.71 1.15 -7.94
CA GLU A 153 -9.07 2.20 -8.75
C GLU A 153 -7.62 1.84 -9.11
N LEU A 154 -6.89 1.26 -8.14
CA LEU A 154 -5.48 0.92 -8.28
C LEU A 154 -5.22 -0.59 -8.21
N ILE A 155 -4.41 -1.08 -9.14
CA ILE A 155 -3.78 -2.40 -9.05
C ILE A 155 -2.30 -2.21 -8.73
N ARG A 156 -1.85 -2.78 -7.61
CA ARG A 156 -0.44 -2.76 -7.20
C ARG A 156 0.28 -4.05 -7.59
N LEU A 157 1.41 -3.90 -8.29
CA LEU A 157 2.37 -4.97 -8.59
C LEU A 157 3.68 -4.72 -7.84
N TYR A 158 4.40 -5.80 -7.52
CA TYR A 158 5.67 -5.73 -6.78
C TYR A 158 6.89 -5.66 -7.70
N GLY A 159 6.82 -6.31 -8.85
CA GLY A 159 7.96 -6.50 -9.74
C GLY A 159 7.58 -6.38 -11.22
N VAL A 160 8.59 -6.65 -12.05
CA VAL A 160 8.49 -6.54 -13.52
C VAL A 160 8.73 -7.86 -14.25
N ASP A 161 9.06 -8.92 -13.52
CA ASP A 161 9.28 -10.27 -14.02
C ASP A 161 7.98 -10.90 -14.55
N CYS A 162 8.08 -12.10 -15.11
CA CYS A 162 6.93 -12.87 -15.61
C CYS A 162 6.03 -12.14 -16.63
N ASN A 163 6.54 -11.12 -17.33
CA ASN A 163 5.75 -10.22 -18.20
C ASN A 163 4.54 -9.60 -17.49
N GLN A 164 4.58 -9.50 -16.16
CA GLN A 164 3.42 -9.14 -15.36
C GLN A 164 2.89 -7.76 -15.70
N VAL A 165 3.79 -6.79 -15.89
CA VAL A 165 3.43 -5.42 -16.24
C VAL A 165 2.69 -5.38 -17.58
N ALA A 166 3.24 -6.03 -18.62
CA ALA A 166 2.61 -6.09 -19.93
C ALA A 166 1.24 -6.80 -19.90
N ASN A 167 1.12 -7.88 -19.13
CA ASN A 167 -0.14 -8.63 -19.03
C ASN A 167 -1.22 -7.81 -18.31
N VAL A 168 -0.84 -7.09 -17.26
CA VAL A 168 -1.76 -6.23 -16.47
C VAL A 168 -2.19 -5.00 -17.27
N PHE A 169 -1.29 -4.35 -18.01
CA PHE A 169 -1.68 -3.26 -18.93
C PHE A 169 -2.74 -3.70 -19.95
N GLN A 170 -2.60 -4.89 -20.52
CA GLN A 170 -3.56 -5.44 -21.49
C GLN A 170 -4.90 -5.88 -20.87
N SER A 171 -4.95 -6.02 -19.55
CA SER A 171 -6.06 -6.67 -18.85
C SER A 171 -6.82 -5.77 -17.87
N LYS A 172 -6.24 -4.63 -17.47
CA LYS A 172 -6.88 -3.68 -16.54
C LYS A 172 -8.17 -3.13 -17.12
N ALA A 173 -9.13 -2.83 -16.27
CA ALA A 173 -10.37 -2.17 -16.66
C ALA A 173 -10.12 -0.70 -17.02
N ASP A 174 -11.06 -0.11 -17.75
CA ASP A 174 -11.01 1.30 -18.12
C ASP A 174 -10.99 2.18 -16.86
N GLY A 175 -10.13 3.21 -16.87
CA GLY A 175 -9.95 4.12 -15.74
C GLY A 175 -9.08 3.57 -14.59
N GLN A 176 -8.81 2.25 -14.53
CA GLN A 176 -7.89 1.71 -13.52
C GLN A 176 -6.47 2.18 -13.79
N LYS A 177 -5.75 2.51 -12.72
CA LYS A 177 -4.34 2.87 -12.75
C LYS A 177 -3.47 1.85 -12.04
N LEU A 178 -2.18 1.91 -12.31
CA LEU A 178 -1.20 0.95 -11.83
C LEU A 178 -0.24 1.60 -10.82
N PHE A 179 -0.03 0.91 -9.71
CA PHE A 179 1.07 1.16 -8.79
C PHE A 179 2.14 0.10 -9.08
N LEU A 180 3.24 0.48 -9.72
CA LEU A 180 4.22 -0.46 -10.27
C LEU A 180 5.48 -0.52 -9.40
N GLY A 181 5.77 -1.69 -8.84
CA GLY A 181 6.99 -1.92 -8.08
C GLY A 181 8.17 -2.36 -8.94
N ILE A 182 9.36 -1.88 -8.57
CA ILE A 182 10.65 -2.44 -8.99
C ILE A 182 11.27 -3.06 -7.74
N PHE A 183 11.03 -4.36 -7.57
CA PHE A 183 11.55 -5.13 -6.44
C PHE A 183 13.08 -5.23 -6.47
N ASP A 184 13.65 -5.60 -7.61
CA ASP A 184 15.10 -5.73 -7.79
C ASP A 184 15.75 -4.35 -8.00
N VAL A 185 16.21 -3.75 -6.89
CA VAL A 185 16.90 -2.46 -6.90
C VAL A 185 18.33 -2.53 -7.43
N ALA A 186 18.89 -3.72 -7.65
CA ALA A 186 20.21 -3.87 -8.25
C ALA A 186 20.19 -3.62 -9.77
N ASP A 187 19.04 -3.82 -10.43
CA ASP A 187 18.85 -3.59 -11.87
C ASP A 187 17.65 -2.67 -12.17
N LEU A 188 17.68 -1.47 -11.59
CA LEU A 188 16.66 -0.42 -11.82
C LEU A 188 16.49 -0.10 -13.31
N ALA A 189 17.58 -0.09 -14.09
CA ALA A 189 17.53 0.27 -15.50
C ALA A 189 16.72 -0.74 -16.32
N SER A 190 16.94 -2.04 -16.13
CA SER A 190 16.15 -3.09 -16.77
C SER A 190 14.69 -3.08 -16.31
N GLY A 191 14.47 -2.87 -15.00
CA GLY A 191 13.13 -2.71 -14.44
C GLY A 191 12.33 -1.59 -15.10
N ILE A 192 12.92 -0.39 -15.16
CA ILE A 192 12.30 0.80 -15.78
C ILE A 192 12.13 0.61 -17.28
N GLN A 193 13.09 -0.01 -17.97
CA GLN A 193 12.96 -0.32 -19.40
C GLN A 193 11.78 -1.28 -19.66
N THR A 194 11.57 -2.26 -18.79
CA THR A 194 10.43 -3.19 -18.89
C THR A 194 9.10 -2.45 -18.74
N ILE A 195 8.98 -1.58 -17.73
CA ILE A 195 7.80 -0.74 -17.53
C ILE A 195 7.57 0.16 -18.74
N SER A 196 8.60 0.89 -19.19
CA SER A 196 8.51 1.81 -20.33
C SER A 196 8.08 1.10 -21.62
N SER A 197 8.59 -0.12 -21.84
CA SER A 197 8.22 -0.93 -23.00
C SER A 197 6.74 -1.34 -22.95
N ALA A 198 6.26 -1.78 -21.78
CA ALA A 198 4.85 -2.13 -21.59
C ALA A 198 3.93 -0.91 -21.76
N VAL A 199 4.29 0.23 -21.17
CA VAL A 199 3.59 1.52 -21.33
C VAL A 199 3.49 1.87 -22.82
N SER A 200 4.61 1.88 -23.55
CA SER A 200 4.61 2.25 -24.97
C SER A 200 3.82 1.29 -25.87
N SER A 201 3.68 0.03 -25.47
CA SER A 201 3.03 -1.01 -26.27
C SER A 201 1.54 -1.13 -26.00
N TYR A 202 1.12 -0.89 -24.75
CA TYR A 202 -0.20 -1.30 -24.26
C TYR A 202 -0.96 -0.22 -23.48
N GLY A 203 -0.38 0.97 -23.26
CA GLY A 203 -1.03 2.04 -22.50
C GLY A 203 -0.35 3.40 -22.65
N SER A 204 -0.38 4.18 -21.56
CA SER A 204 0.30 5.47 -21.43
C SER A 204 0.89 5.62 -20.03
N TRP A 205 1.82 6.56 -19.85
CA TRP A 205 2.26 6.95 -18.51
C TRP A 205 1.12 7.50 -17.65
N ASP A 206 0.01 7.95 -18.24
CA ASP A 206 -1.19 8.39 -17.52
C ASP A 206 -1.91 7.26 -16.77
N ASP A 207 -1.70 6.01 -17.21
CA ASP A 207 -2.19 4.81 -16.55
C ASP A 207 -1.35 4.43 -15.33
N VAL A 208 -0.17 5.04 -15.13
CA VAL A 208 0.73 4.73 -14.01
C VAL A 208 0.54 5.78 -12.91
N HIS A 209 -0.08 5.37 -11.81
CA HIS A 209 -0.26 6.22 -10.64
C HIS A 209 1.06 6.50 -9.92
N THR A 210 1.84 5.45 -9.65
CA THR A 210 3.08 5.52 -8.87
C THR A 210 4.04 4.42 -9.29
N VAL A 211 5.34 4.70 -9.21
CA VAL A 211 6.39 3.68 -9.27
C VAL A 211 7.07 3.56 -7.90
N SER A 212 7.09 2.36 -7.31
CA SER A 212 7.82 2.11 -6.06
C SER A 212 9.17 1.45 -6.29
N ILE A 213 10.17 1.87 -5.52
CA ILE A 213 11.55 1.40 -5.62
C ILE A 213 11.90 0.60 -4.36
N GLY A 214 12.07 -0.71 -4.53
CA GLY A 214 12.21 -1.66 -3.43
C GLY A 214 10.92 -1.85 -2.63
N ASN A 215 10.97 -2.79 -1.69
CA ASN A 215 9.91 -3.08 -0.74
C ASN A 215 10.53 -3.57 0.57
N GLU A 216 10.28 -2.87 1.69
CA GLU A 216 10.70 -3.26 3.05
C GLU A 216 12.21 -3.45 3.28
N LEU A 217 13.06 -2.91 2.40
CA LEU A 217 14.51 -3.12 2.43
C LEU A 217 15.19 -2.64 3.73
N VAL A 218 14.66 -1.59 4.40
CA VAL A 218 15.21 -1.15 5.70
C VAL A 218 14.70 -2.04 6.83
N ASN A 219 13.43 -2.41 6.81
CA ASN A 219 12.86 -3.38 7.77
C ASN A 219 13.63 -4.70 7.76
N ASP A 220 13.98 -5.18 6.56
CA ASP A 220 14.68 -6.46 6.37
C ASP A 220 16.19 -6.35 6.62
N GLY A 221 16.69 -5.13 6.85
CA GLY A 221 18.12 -4.86 7.08
C GLY A 221 18.98 -5.03 5.83
N GLU A 222 18.37 -5.04 4.64
CA GLU A 222 19.04 -5.20 3.34
C GLU A 222 19.62 -3.89 2.82
N ALA A 223 19.03 -2.75 3.21
CA ALA A 223 19.51 -1.43 2.83
C ALA A 223 19.48 -0.45 4.01
N SER A 224 20.46 0.45 4.02
CA SER A 224 20.42 1.64 4.88
C SER A 224 19.55 2.75 4.28
N VAL A 225 19.13 3.69 5.11
CA VAL A 225 18.39 4.90 4.67
C VAL A 225 19.11 5.64 3.53
N ALA A 226 20.45 5.74 3.59
CA ALA A 226 21.23 6.40 2.55
C ALA A 226 21.16 5.66 1.21
N GLN A 227 21.23 4.32 1.23
CA GLN A 227 21.08 3.49 0.02
C GLN A 227 19.69 3.64 -0.60
N ILE A 228 18.63 3.72 0.22
CA ILE A 228 17.27 4.00 -0.29
C ILE A 228 17.24 5.34 -1.03
N GLY A 229 17.87 6.37 -0.47
CA GLY A 229 17.98 7.67 -1.15
C GLY A 229 18.68 7.60 -2.50
N GLU A 230 19.77 6.83 -2.60
CA GLU A 230 20.48 6.59 -3.86
C GLU A 230 19.62 5.85 -4.89
N TYR A 231 18.91 4.80 -4.48
CA TYR A 231 18.02 4.04 -5.36
C TYR A 231 16.87 4.90 -5.88
N VAL A 232 16.18 5.62 -5.01
CA VAL A 232 15.05 6.49 -5.38
C VAL A 232 15.52 7.63 -6.29
N SER A 233 16.64 8.28 -5.99
CA SER A 233 17.19 9.35 -6.84
C SER A 233 17.58 8.83 -8.24
N SER A 234 18.20 7.65 -8.31
CA SER A 234 18.58 7.02 -9.57
C SER A 234 17.35 6.65 -10.39
N ALA A 235 16.35 6.04 -9.76
CA ALA A 235 15.10 5.68 -10.39
C ALA A 235 14.33 6.90 -10.90
N LYS A 236 14.22 7.97 -10.11
CA LYS A 236 13.59 9.24 -10.54
C LYS A 236 14.21 9.79 -11.82
N SER A 237 15.54 9.76 -11.91
CA SER A 237 16.28 10.23 -13.09
C SER A 237 16.01 9.37 -14.34
N LEU A 238 16.02 8.05 -14.17
CA LEU A 238 15.76 7.08 -15.24
C LEU A 238 14.30 7.14 -15.72
N LEU A 239 13.34 7.18 -14.79
CA LEU A 239 11.91 7.30 -15.09
C LEU A 239 11.59 8.61 -15.80
N SER A 240 12.15 9.74 -15.33
CA SER A 240 12.01 11.03 -16.00
C SER A 240 12.55 11.00 -17.44
N SER A 241 13.69 10.32 -17.64
CA SER A 241 14.28 10.13 -18.98
C SER A 241 13.42 9.25 -19.88
N ALA A 242 12.65 8.31 -19.31
CA ALA A 242 11.67 7.49 -20.01
C ALA A 242 10.32 8.18 -20.25
N GLY A 243 10.17 9.44 -19.79
CA GLY A 243 8.96 10.25 -19.96
C GLY A 243 7.93 10.12 -18.84
N TYR A 244 8.23 9.41 -17.75
CA TYR A 244 7.37 9.35 -16.58
C TYR A 244 7.52 10.61 -15.72
N SER A 245 6.40 11.21 -15.33
CA SER A 245 6.36 12.42 -14.48
C SER A 245 5.46 12.25 -13.25
N GLY A 246 4.97 11.03 -13.02
CA GLY A 246 4.18 10.71 -11.83
C GLY A 246 5.04 10.48 -10.58
N SER A 247 4.41 10.00 -9.52
CA SER A 247 5.05 9.86 -8.22
C SER A 247 6.02 8.67 -8.18
N VAL A 248 7.16 8.88 -7.52
CA VAL A 248 8.14 7.84 -7.21
C VAL A 248 8.35 7.79 -5.70
N VAL A 249 8.24 6.58 -5.14
CA VAL A 249 8.32 6.33 -3.69
C VAL A 249 9.24 5.14 -3.40
N SER A 250 9.80 5.07 -2.21
CA SER A 250 10.21 3.80 -1.59
C SER A 250 9.10 3.30 -0.67
N VAL A 251 8.91 1.99 -0.58
CA VAL A 251 7.94 1.37 0.34
C VAL A 251 8.68 0.64 1.44
N ASP A 252 8.29 0.88 2.68
CA ASP A 252 8.78 0.16 3.86
C ASP A 252 7.66 0.01 4.91
N THR A 253 7.91 -0.69 6.00
CA THR A 253 6.91 -0.82 7.07
C THR A 253 6.73 0.52 7.82
N HIS A 254 5.54 0.74 8.38
CA HIS A 254 5.32 1.90 9.26
C HIS A 254 6.36 1.99 10.39
N VAL A 255 6.77 0.85 10.96
CA VAL A 255 7.79 0.79 12.02
C VAL A 255 9.14 1.26 11.51
N ALA A 256 9.58 0.78 10.35
CA ALA A 256 10.86 1.17 9.77
C ALA A 256 10.90 2.66 9.45
N ILE A 257 9.83 3.23 8.92
CA ILE A 257 9.73 4.66 8.61
C ILE A 257 9.76 5.50 9.90
N ILE A 258 8.96 5.14 10.91
CA ILE A 258 8.93 5.86 12.20
C ILE A 258 10.30 5.84 12.87
N ASN A 259 11.00 4.71 12.83
CA ASN A 259 12.32 4.57 13.45
C ASN A 259 13.46 5.19 12.61
N ASN A 260 13.21 5.45 11.33
CA ASN A 260 14.20 5.98 10.39
C ASN A 260 13.60 7.14 9.57
N PRO A 261 13.28 8.30 10.19
CA PRO A 261 12.58 9.40 9.53
C PRO A 261 13.33 10.02 8.34
N GLY A 262 14.63 9.74 8.18
CA GLY A 262 15.36 10.10 6.95
C GLY A 262 14.77 9.47 5.68
N LEU A 263 14.01 8.37 5.78
CA LEU A 263 13.25 7.79 4.67
C LEU A 263 12.17 8.74 4.13
N CYS A 264 11.66 9.64 4.98
CA CYS A 264 10.63 10.59 4.58
C CYS A 264 11.11 11.56 3.47
N GLU A 265 12.42 11.73 3.27
CA GLU A 265 12.98 12.73 2.37
C GLU A 265 12.93 12.32 0.89
N PHE A 266 12.94 11.02 0.58
CA PHE A 266 13.21 10.55 -0.79
C PHE A 266 11.94 10.40 -1.65
N SER A 267 10.83 10.05 -1.02
CA SER A 267 9.54 9.79 -1.69
C SER A 267 8.72 11.06 -1.90
N ASP A 268 7.94 11.10 -2.99
CA ASP A 268 7.03 12.23 -3.29
C ASP A 268 5.84 12.30 -2.31
N TYR A 269 5.41 11.14 -1.83
CA TYR A 269 4.53 10.95 -0.67
C TYR A 269 4.96 9.69 0.07
N ILE A 270 4.45 9.45 1.27
CA ILE A 270 4.84 8.28 2.06
C ILE A 270 3.92 7.10 1.73
N ALA A 271 4.50 6.08 1.11
CA ALA A 271 3.86 4.78 0.91
C ALA A 271 4.45 3.78 1.92
N PHE A 272 3.59 3.07 2.66
CA PHE A 272 4.06 2.14 3.68
C PHE A 272 3.17 0.90 3.84
N ASN A 273 3.75 -0.16 4.40
CA ASN A 273 3.07 -1.41 4.70
C ASN A 273 2.73 -1.50 6.19
N ALA A 274 1.52 -1.98 6.52
CA ALA A 274 1.09 -2.20 7.89
C ALA A 274 -0.07 -3.19 8.00
N HIS A 275 0.10 -4.23 8.80
CA HIS A 275 -0.93 -5.24 9.05
C HIS A 275 -1.16 -5.39 10.56
N ALA A 276 -2.39 -5.13 11.00
CA ALA A 276 -2.76 -5.23 12.41
C ALA A 276 -2.55 -6.64 12.99
N TYR A 277 -2.63 -7.68 12.14
CA TYR A 277 -2.36 -9.07 12.54
C TYR A 277 -0.98 -9.24 13.21
N TRP A 278 0.05 -8.55 12.73
CA TRP A 278 1.41 -8.64 13.30
C TRP A 278 1.58 -7.87 14.62
N ASP A 279 0.64 -7.00 14.97
CA ASP A 279 0.59 -6.36 16.28
C ASP A 279 0.27 -7.39 17.39
N GLY A 280 -0.58 -8.37 17.08
CA GLY A 280 -0.95 -9.46 17.98
C GLY A 280 -1.77 -9.05 19.21
N SER A 281 -2.04 -7.75 19.40
CA SER A 281 -2.96 -7.23 20.42
C SER A 281 -4.28 -6.72 19.85
N ILE A 282 -4.46 -6.83 18.54
CA ILE A 282 -5.62 -6.33 17.79
C ILE A 282 -6.46 -7.49 17.30
N VAL A 283 -7.78 -7.36 17.35
CA VAL A 283 -8.76 -8.24 16.70
C VAL A 283 -9.21 -7.63 15.37
N GLY A 284 -9.71 -8.43 14.45
CA GLY A 284 -10.01 -8.02 13.07
C GLY A 284 -10.91 -6.80 12.99
N GLU A 285 -11.99 -6.74 13.77
CA GLU A 285 -12.92 -5.58 13.77
C GLU A 285 -12.25 -4.24 14.12
N ASN A 286 -11.10 -4.25 14.80
CA ASN A 286 -10.33 -3.07 15.18
C ASN A 286 -9.17 -2.75 14.22
N ALA A 287 -8.98 -3.51 13.15
CA ALA A 287 -7.86 -3.34 12.21
C ALA A 287 -7.84 -1.96 11.54
N GLY A 288 -9.01 -1.43 11.15
CA GLY A 288 -9.10 -0.11 10.51
C GLY A 288 -8.73 1.04 11.45
N ALA A 289 -9.23 1.02 12.69
CA ALA A 289 -8.86 2.01 13.70
C ALA A 289 -7.36 1.96 14.03
N TRP A 290 -6.79 0.76 14.14
CA TRP A 290 -5.35 0.58 14.32
C TRP A 290 -4.55 1.11 13.13
N LEU A 291 -5.01 0.85 11.90
CA LEU A 291 -4.32 1.28 10.68
C LEU A 291 -4.32 2.81 10.57
N LEU A 292 -5.47 3.46 10.81
CA LEU A 292 -5.60 4.92 10.82
C LEU A 292 -4.63 5.55 11.84
N LEU A 293 -4.48 4.95 13.03
CA LEU A 293 -3.49 5.39 14.01
C LEU A 293 -2.06 5.28 13.46
N GLN A 294 -1.71 4.19 12.76
CA GLN A 294 -0.37 4.07 12.16
C GLN A 294 -0.14 5.11 11.07
N MET A 295 -1.16 5.38 10.23
CA MET A 295 -1.10 6.46 9.23
C MET A 295 -0.82 7.82 9.88
N GLN A 296 -1.49 8.14 10.98
CA GLN A 296 -1.29 9.39 11.72
C GLN A 296 0.12 9.48 12.33
N ARG A 297 0.66 8.36 12.85
CA ARG A 297 2.02 8.31 13.38
C ARG A 297 3.06 8.52 12.29
N VAL A 298 2.91 7.86 11.15
CA VAL A 298 3.76 8.07 9.97
C VAL A 298 3.67 9.51 9.49
N TRP A 299 2.47 10.08 9.42
CA TRP A 299 2.26 11.48 9.07
C TRP A 299 2.95 12.43 10.05
N SER A 300 2.91 12.16 11.36
CA SER A 300 3.54 13.03 12.37
C SER A 300 5.07 13.09 12.26
N VAL A 301 5.71 12.04 11.75
CA VAL A 301 7.17 12.01 11.58
C VAL A 301 7.60 12.54 10.21
N CYS A 302 6.80 12.34 9.17
CA CYS A 302 7.18 12.71 7.80
C CYS A 302 6.59 14.03 7.30
N ASN A 303 5.47 14.49 7.87
CA ASN A 303 4.73 15.69 7.44
C ASN A 303 4.48 15.75 5.92
N LYS A 304 4.12 14.60 5.32
CA LYS A 304 3.80 14.40 3.90
C LYS A 304 2.51 13.61 3.79
N ASN A 305 1.85 13.63 2.63
CA ASN A 305 0.70 12.74 2.37
C ASN A 305 1.12 11.28 2.59
N VAL A 306 0.23 10.49 3.17
CA VAL A 306 0.49 9.12 3.60
C VAL A 306 -0.55 8.20 2.97
N MET A 307 -0.10 7.07 2.41
CA MET A 307 -0.94 6.02 1.87
C MET A 307 -0.44 4.67 2.39
N CYS A 308 -1.34 3.84 2.91
CA CYS A 308 -0.99 2.47 3.22
C CYS A 308 -1.10 1.64 1.94
N VAL A 309 0.00 1.03 1.51
CA VAL A 309 0.05 0.30 0.23
C VAL A 309 -0.03 -1.21 0.39
N GLU A 310 0.00 -1.71 1.62
CA GLU A 310 -0.40 -3.07 2.01
C GLU A 310 -1.03 -3.04 3.41
N SER A 311 -2.31 -3.42 3.48
CA SER A 311 -2.93 -3.82 4.74
C SER A 311 -3.95 -4.92 4.49
N GLY A 312 -4.03 -5.88 5.42
CA GLY A 312 -4.88 -7.05 5.26
C GLY A 312 -4.89 -7.92 6.51
N TRP A 313 -5.40 -9.13 6.36
CA TRP A 313 -5.47 -10.12 7.43
C TRP A 313 -5.49 -11.55 6.84
N PRO A 314 -4.80 -12.52 7.45
CA PRO A 314 -4.79 -13.89 6.93
C PRO A 314 -6.07 -14.65 7.30
N HIS A 315 -6.62 -15.43 6.37
CA HIS A 315 -7.80 -16.26 6.61
C HIS A 315 -7.49 -17.65 7.17
N SER A 316 -6.21 -18.03 7.22
CA SER A 316 -5.72 -19.31 7.73
C SER A 316 -4.28 -19.19 8.26
N GLY A 317 -3.87 -20.12 9.11
CA GLY A 317 -2.58 -20.15 9.80
C GLY A 317 -2.73 -20.03 11.33
N ASP A 318 -1.63 -19.72 12.02
CA ASP A 318 -1.61 -19.64 13.47
C ASP A 318 -2.16 -18.30 14.00
N THR A 319 -2.57 -18.29 15.26
CA THR A 319 -2.96 -17.07 15.98
C THR A 319 -1.72 -16.33 16.49
N ASN A 320 -1.68 -15.01 16.33
CA ASN A 320 -0.66 -14.15 16.93
C ASN A 320 -1.26 -13.39 18.12
N GLY A 321 -1.00 -13.83 19.35
CA GLY A 321 -1.62 -13.23 20.54
C GLY A 321 -3.14 -13.34 20.51
N VAL A 322 -3.86 -12.23 20.34
CA VAL A 322 -5.34 -12.21 20.14
C VAL A 322 -5.75 -12.14 18.67
N ALA A 323 -4.81 -11.91 17.75
CA ALA A 323 -5.07 -11.83 16.31
C ALA A 323 -5.23 -13.24 15.73
N VAL A 324 -6.47 -13.68 15.54
CA VAL A 324 -6.80 -15.01 15.01
C VAL A 324 -6.82 -14.99 13.49
N ALA A 325 -6.03 -15.86 12.84
CA ALA A 325 -6.10 -16.09 11.41
C ALA A 325 -7.33 -16.94 11.07
N SER A 326 -8.39 -16.33 10.56
CA SER A 326 -9.63 -17.01 10.17
C SER A 326 -10.41 -16.19 9.14
N SER A 327 -11.24 -16.84 8.33
CA SER A 327 -12.06 -16.13 7.34
C SER A 327 -13.00 -15.09 7.97
N SER A 328 -13.53 -15.34 9.18
CA SER A 328 -14.38 -14.36 9.89
C SER A 328 -13.60 -13.13 10.34
N GLU A 329 -12.40 -13.32 10.89
CA GLU A 329 -11.53 -12.21 11.31
C GLU A 329 -10.99 -11.44 10.11
N GLN A 330 -10.67 -12.14 9.01
CA GLN A 330 -10.29 -11.47 7.76
C GLN A 330 -11.44 -10.59 7.24
N ALA A 331 -12.66 -11.12 7.17
CA ALA A 331 -13.81 -10.32 6.74
C ALA A 331 -14.04 -9.09 7.64
N ALA A 332 -13.92 -9.26 8.97
CA ALA A 332 -14.01 -8.16 9.92
C ALA A 332 -12.90 -7.11 9.72
N ALA A 333 -11.66 -7.55 9.51
CA ALA A 333 -10.51 -6.69 9.27
C ALA A 333 -10.62 -5.89 7.97
N ILE A 334 -10.93 -6.54 6.86
CA ILE A 334 -11.10 -5.88 5.57
C ILE A 334 -12.25 -4.87 5.63
N SER A 335 -13.39 -5.22 6.24
CA SER A 335 -14.50 -4.28 6.42
C SER A 335 -14.14 -3.09 7.30
N SER A 336 -13.39 -3.32 8.39
CA SER A 336 -12.90 -2.27 9.29
C SER A 336 -11.94 -1.30 8.57
N ILE A 337 -10.99 -1.83 7.80
CA ILE A 337 -10.05 -1.05 7.00
C ILE A 337 -10.78 -0.19 5.97
N GLN A 338 -11.64 -0.81 5.15
CA GLN A 338 -12.40 -0.15 4.08
C GLN A 338 -13.27 0.98 4.61
N SER A 339 -13.99 0.75 5.72
CA SER A 339 -14.87 1.76 6.32
C SER A 339 -14.15 2.90 7.03
N THR A 340 -12.89 2.71 7.44
CA THR A 340 -12.14 3.72 8.22
C THR A 340 -11.20 4.56 7.35
N CYS A 341 -10.43 3.91 6.47
CA CYS A 341 -9.35 4.55 5.71
C CYS A 341 -9.15 3.90 4.33
N GLY A 342 -10.22 3.34 3.75
CA GLY A 342 -10.20 2.67 2.46
C GLY A 342 -9.68 3.55 1.32
N ASP A 343 -10.05 4.83 1.28
CA ASP A 343 -9.66 5.78 0.23
C ASP A 343 -8.15 6.04 0.14
N ASP A 344 -7.40 5.74 1.20
CA ASP A 344 -5.94 5.89 1.29
C ASP A 344 -5.23 4.55 1.54
N THR A 345 -5.90 3.42 1.23
CA THR A 345 -5.38 2.07 1.45
C THR A 345 -5.45 1.18 0.21
N ILE A 346 -4.36 0.48 -0.08
CA ILE A 346 -4.33 -0.68 -0.99
C ILE A 346 -4.44 -1.95 -0.12
N VAL A 347 -5.52 -2.71 -0.29
CA VAL A 347 -5.72 -3.94 0.48
C VAL A 347 -4.82 -5.06 -0.03
N PHE A 348 -4.35 -5.88 0.90
CA PHE A 348 -3.48 -7.02 0.67
C PHE A 348 -4.23 -8.31 1.01
N THR A 349 -4.41 -9.26 0.09
CA THR A 349 -4.07 -9.25 -1.35
C THR A 349 -5.21 -9.88 -2.16
N ALA A 350 -5.18 -9.78 -3.50
CA ALA A 350 -6.23 -10.33 -4.35
C ALA A 350 -6.42 -11.84 -4.15
N PHE A 351 -5.36 -12.63 -4.29
CA PHE A 351 -5.42 -14.10 -4.23
C PHE A 351 -4.34 -14.64 -3.30
N ASP A 352 -4.56 -15.84 -2.78
CA ASP A 352 -3.58 -16.57 -1.97
C ASP A 352 -2.29 -16.80 -2.76
N ASP A 353 -1.15 -16.52 -2.13
CA ASP A 353 0.18 -16.69 -2.70
C ASP A 353 0.79 -18.02 -2.22
N LEU A 354 0.21 -19.15 -2.67
CA LEU A 354 0.60 -20.50 -2.20
C LEU A 354 2.06 -20.88 -2.53
N TRP A 355 2.69 -20.13 -3.43
CA TRP A 355 4.09 -20.28 -3.80
C TRP A 355 5.07 -19.71 -2.74
N LYS A 356 4.60 -18.88 -1.82
CA LYS A 356 5.43 -18.31 -0.74
C LYS A 356 5.80 -19.36 0.29
N SER A 357 6.92 -19.14 0.98
CA SER A 357 7.22 -19.83 2.23
C SER A 357 6.09 -19.52 3.23
N PRO A 358 5.54 -20.49 3.97
CA PRO A 358 4.42 -20.28 4.88
C PRO A 358 4.74 -19.32 6.05
N GLY A 359 6.02 -19.03 6.29
CA GLY A 359 6.46 -18.17 7.39
C GLY A 359 6.33 -18.85 8.75
N SER A 360 6.70 -18.10 9.80
CA SER A 360 6.78 -18.66 11.16
C SER A 360 5.44 -19.02 11.79
N LEU A 361 4.36 -18.35 11.36
CA LEU A 361 2.98 -18.58 11.80
C LEU A 361 2.12 -19.26 10.74
N GLY A 362 2.71 -19.73 9.63
CA GLY A 362 1.95 -20.43 8.59
C GLY A 362 0.92 -19.57 7.85
N VAL A 363 1.02 -18.24 7.91
CA VAL A 363 0.01 -17.32 7.37
C VAL A 363 0.33 -16.75 6.00
N GLU A 364 1.61 -16.72 5.58
CA GLU A 364 2.06 -15.98 4.38
C GLU A 364 1.37 -16.40 3.08
N GLN A 365 0.82 -17.61 3.05
CA GLN A 365 0.13 -18.18 1.89
C GLN A 365 -1.36 -17.81 1.83
N TYR A 366 -1.95 -17.24 2.89
CA TYR A 366 -3.41 -17.20 3.11
C TYR A 366 -3.98 -15.79 3.31
N TRP A 367 -3.50 -14.80 2.57
CA TRP A 367 -3.96 -13.40 2.67
C TRP A 367 -4.93 -12.97 1.55
N GLY A 368 -5.24 -13.86 0.61
CA GLY A 368 -6.17 -13.61 -0.48
C GLY A 368 -7.58 -13.32 0.03
N ILE A 369 -8.32 -12.48 -0.71
CA ILE A 369 -9.72 -12.12 -0.38
C ILE A 369 -10.73 -12.56 -1.45
N TYR A 370 -10.27 -13.31 -2.47
CA TYR A 370 -11.08 -13.81 -3.61
C TYR A 370 -11.07 -15.32 -3.79
#